data_AF-S8B3P5-F1
#
_entry.id   AF-S8B3P5-F1
#
_cell.length_a   1.000
_cell.length_b   1.000
_cell.length_c   1.000
_cell.angle_alpha   90.00
_cell.angle_beta   90.00
_cell.angle_gamma   90.00
#
_symmetry.space_group_name_H-M   'P 1'
#
loop_
_entity.id
_entity.type
_entity.pdbx_description
1 polymer ?
#
loop_
_entity_poly.entity_id
_entity_poly.type
_entity_poly.pdbx_seq_one_letter_code
_entity_poly.pdbx_strand_id
1 'polypeptide(L)'
;MHFSKPTTTTLLLSPPPSHPTHHRHHRQRHRPQQMLFPPLSLYTEPLHYDPASGGVALKITTSAGGLFNGSPQTNFAYTLDGQGVWYDLSDVFGDAFAGEALAVVASKEDCPGICWPEGVDPNGASETKVCEASSDVTLTVCAGSC
;
A
#
# COMPACT_ATOMS: atom_id res chain seq x y z
N MET A 1 19.85 -25.44 -8.95
CA MET A 1 18.44 -24.99 -9.03
C MET A 1 18.32 -23.78 -8.10
N HIS A 2 18.31 -22.56 -8.64
CA HIS A 2 18.08 -21.36 -7.84
C HIS A 2 16.57 -21.23 -7.63
N PHE A 3 16.10 -21.40 -6.39
CA PHE A 3 14.74 -21.05 -6.03
C PHE A 3 14.66 -19.53 -6.01
N SER A 4 14.04 -18.93 -7.03
CA SER A 4 13.69 -17.51 -6.97
C SER A 4 12.64 -17.36 -5.87
N LYS A 5 12.94 -16.55 -4.86
CA LYS A 5 12.00 -16.25 -3.77
C LYS A 5 10.74 -15.65 -4.41
N PRO A 6 9.52 -16.08 -4.00
CA PRO A 6 8.30 -15.47 -4.50
C PRO A 6 8.27 -13.99 -4.09
N THR A 7 8.05 -13.11 -5.08
CA THR A 7 7.94 -11.68 -4.86
C THR A 7 6.71 -11.35 -4.02
N THR A 8 6.84 -10.41 -3.10
CA THR A 8 5.90 -10.16 -2.02
C THR A 8 5.63 -8.67 -1.86
N THR A 9 4.37 -8.30 -1.62
CA THR A 9 3.99 -6.98 -1.17
C THR A 9 3.87 -6.97 0.34
N THR A 10 4.42 -5.93 0.94
CA THR A 10 4.42 -5.74 2.39
C THR A 10 3.79 -4.38 2.73
N LEU A 11 2.93 -4.36 3.73
CA LEU A 11 2.41 -3.15 4.34
C LEU A 11 2.87 -3.14 5.78
N LEU A 12 3.77 -2.22 6.10
CA LEU A 12 4.27 -1.97 7.44
C LEU A 12 3.46 -0.82 8.05
N LEU A 13 2.76 -1.11 9.15
CA LEU A 13 2.24 -0.07 10.02
C LEU A 13 3.29 0.26 11.07
N SER A 14 4.04 1.34 10.85
CA SER A 14 4.82 1.93 11.93
C SER A 14 3.85 2.57 12.93
N PRO A 15 4.21 2.67 14.23
CA PRO A 15 3.35 3.35 15.17
C PRO A 15 3.38 4.84 14.79
N PRO A 16 2.25 5.50 14.53
CA PRO A 16 2.26 6.95 14.60
C PRO A 16 2.66 7.36 16.01
N PRO A 17 3.16 8.58 16.20
CA PRO A 17 2.94 9.28 17.44
C PRO A 17 1.42 9.34 17.72
N SER A 18 0.91 8.33 18.44
CA SER A 18 -0.32 8.30 19.25
C SER A 18 -1.72 7.88 18.72
N HIS A 19 -1.97 7.39 17.48
CA HIS A 19 -3.34 6.95 17.07
C HIS A 19 -3.43 5.63 16.23
N PRO A 20 -4.52 4.83 16.30
CA PRO A 20 -4.66 3.54 15.57
C PRO A 20 -5.09 3.67 14.09
N THR A 21 -4.84 2.63 13.27
CA THR A 21 -5.05 2.59 11.79
C THR A 21 -5.84 1.34 11.33
N HIS A 22 -6.65 1.40 10.27
CA HIS A 22 -7.48 0.31 9.71
C HIS A 22 -7.25 0.10 8.18
N HIS A 23 -7.41 -1.10 7.61
CA HIS A 23 -7.19 -1.33 6.16
C HIS A 23 -8.13 -2.41 5.53
N ARG A 24 -8.17 -2.52 4.18
CA ARG A 24 -8.97 -3.41 3.32
C ARG A 24 -8.20 -3.90 2.10
N HIS A 25 -8.45 -5.14 1.69
CA HIS A 25 -8.07 -5.72 0.39
C HIS A 25 -9.24 -5.72 -0.60
N HIS A 26 -9.02 -5.44 -1.89
CA HIS A 26 -10.04 -5.56 -2.94
C HIS A 26 -9.77 -6.75 -3.88
N ARG A 27 -10.14 -7.97 -3.47
CA ARG A 27 -10.21 -9.15 -4.36
C ARG A 27 -11.66 -9.41 -4.79
N GLN A 28 -11.92 -9.46 -6.10
CA GLN A 28 -13.29 -9.50 -6.64
C GLN A 28 -14.03 -10.86 -6.56
N ARG A 29 -13.54 -11.90 -5.86
CA ARG A 29 -14.27 -13.18 -5.70
C ARG A 29 -14.23 -13.87 -4.33
N HIS A 30 -13.74 -13.20 -3.28
CA HIS A 30 -13.94 -13.64 -1.90
C HIS A 30 -14.37 -12.44 -1.04
N ARG A 31 -15.17 -12.68 0.00
CA ARG A 31 -15.67 -11.63 0.92
C ARG A 31 -14.57 -10.58 1.19
N PRO A 32 -14.90 -9.28 1.21
CA PRO A 32 -13.96 -8.27 1.68
C PRO A 32 -13.45 -8.66 3.07
N GLN A 33 -12.18 -9.04 3.16
CA GLN A 33 -11.54 -9.22 4.45
C GLN A 33 -11.13 -7.83 4.92
N GLN A 34 -11.98 -7.23 5.74
CA GLN A 34 -11.56 -6.07 6.53
C GLN A 34 -10.72 -6.60 7.69
N MET A 35 -9.55 -6.02 7.87
CA MET A 35 -8.66 -6.35 8.97
C MET A 35 -8.44 -5.10 9.83
N LEU A 36 -8.58 -5.28 11.14
CA LEU A 36 -8.17 -4.29 12.12
C LEU A 36 -6.70 -4.57 12.45
N PHE A 37 -5.86 -3.55 12.32
CA PHE A 37 -4.45 -3.66 12.67
C PHE A 37 -4.19 -2.85 13.94
N PRO A 38 -3.73 -3.47 15.03
CA PRO A 38 -3.14 -2.69 16.11
C PRO A 38 -1.90 -1.92 15.61
N PRO A 39 -1.45 -0.87 16.32
CA PRO A 39 -0.17 -0.24 16.04
C PRO A 39 0.96 -1.28 15.95
N LEU A 40 1.99 -1.01 15.13
CA LEU A 40 3.13 -1.92 14.90
C LEU A 40 2.77 -3.24 14.20
N SER A 41 1.67 -3.28 13.47
CA SER A 41 1.30 -4.47 12.71
C SER A 41 1.99 -4.55 11.35
N LEU A 42 2.11 -5.79 10.87
CA LEU A 42 2.59 -6.09 9.54
C LEU A 42 1.54 -6.88 8.77
N TYR A 43 1.30 -6.46 7.54
CA TYR A 43 0.56 -7.24 6.55
C TYR A 43 1.47 -7.60 5.38
N THR A 44 1.34 -8.82 4.89
CA THR A 44 2.19 -9.33 3.82
C THR A 44 1.37 -10.26 2.94
N GLU A 45 1.50 -10.12 1.62
CA GLU A 45 0.94 -11.07 0.67
C GLU A 45 1.86 -11.26 -0.56
N PRO A 46 1.84 -12.44 -1.20
CA PRO A 46 2.54 -12.63 -2.46
C PRO A 46 1.98 -11.70 -3.55
N LEU A 47 2.88 -11.05 -4.29
CA LEU A 47 2.51 -10.29 -5.48
C LEU A 47 1.90 -11.24 -6.53
N HIS A 48 0.80 -10.81 -7.14
CA HIS A 48 0.10 -11.59 -8.15
C HIS A 48 -0.71 -10.69 -9.08
N TYR A 49 -0.95 -11.17 -10.30
CA TYR A 49 -1.94 -10.58 -11.18
C TYR A 49 -3.35 -10.99 -10.71
N ASP A 50 -4.26 -10.03 -10.52
CA ASP A 50 -5.69 -10.34 -10.34
C ASP A 50 -6.38 -10.30 -11.71
N PRO A 51 -6.84 -11.44 -12.27
CA PRO A 51 -7.49 -11.48 -13.58
C PRO A 51 -8.83 -10.76 -13.63
N ALA A 52 -9.46 -10.43 -12.50
CA ALA A 52 -10.74 -9.72 -12.48
C ALA A 52 -10.58 -8.19 -12.61
N SER A 53 -9.58 -7.61 -11.95
CA SER A 53 -9.36 -6.16 -11.89
C SER A 53 -8.08 -5.69 -12.60
N GLY A 54 -7.20 -6.61 -13.00
CA GLY A 54 -5.87 -6.30 -13.55
C GLY A 54 -4.83 -5.91 -12.49
N GLY A 55 -5.18 -5.95 -11.21
CA GLY A 55 -4.33 -5.51 -10.11
C GLY A 55 -5.03 -5.64 -8.76
N VAL A 56 -4.29 -5.42 -7.68
CA VAL A 56 -4.77 -5.49 -6.31
C VAL A 56 -4.67 -4.11 -5.67
N ALA A 57 -5.69 -3.73 -4.91
CA ALA A 57 -5.67 -2.49 -4.13
C ALA A 57 -5.88 -2.77 -2.65
N LEU A 58 -4.94 -2.29 -1.83
CA LEU A 58 -5.03 -2.21 -0.38
C LEU A 58 -5.56 -0.82 -0.02
N LYS A 59 -6.82 -0.71 0.39
CA LYS A 59 -7.45 0.54 0.83
C LYS A 59 -7.29 0.70 2.33
N ILE A 60 -6.99 1.88 2.80
CA ILE A 60 -6.45 2.11 4.13
C ILE A 60 -7.14 3.30 4.75
N THR A 61 -7.66 3.21 5.96
CA THR A 61 -8.35 4.30 6.65
C THR A 61 -8.01 4.30 8.14
N THR A 62 -7.90 5.44 8.78
CA THR A 62 -7.67 5.51 10.25
C THR A 62 -8.98 5.45 11.05
N SER A 63 -10.13 5.56 10.37
CA SER A 63 -11.44 5.54 11.00
C SER A 63 -12.03 4.13 11.12
N ALA A 64 -12.59 3.81 12.28
CA ALA A 64 -13.36 2.58 12.46
C ALA A 64 -14.53 2.51 11.47
N GLY A 65 -14.57 1.45 10.64
CA GLY A 65 -15.57 1.32 9.58
C GLY A 65 -15.39 2.28 8.40
N GLY A 66 -14.24 2.97 8.31
CA GLY A 66 -13.96 4.03 7.34
C GLY A 66 -14.16 3.62 5.87
N LEU A 67 -14.01 2.33 5.60
CA LEU A 67 -14.19 1.72 4.28
C LEU A 67 -15.63 1.76 3.76
N PHE A 68 -16.62 2.02 4.63
CA PHE A 68 -18.05 1.97 4.31
C PHE A 68 -18.78 3.28 4.53
N ASN A 69 -18.14 4.30 5.09
CA ASN A 69 -18.79 5.55 5.49
C ASN A 69 -18.23 6.79 4.76
N GLY A 70 -17.34 6.61 3.78
CA GLY A 70 -16.72 7.71 3.05
C GLY A 70 -15.63 8.44 3.82
N SER A 71 -15.04 7.82 4.86
CA SER A 71 -13.84 8.35 5.50
C SER A 71 -12.67 8.41 4.51
N PRO A 72 -11.69 9.31 4.75
CA PRO A 72 -10.42 9.33 4.02
C PRO A 72 -9.81 7.94 3.87
N GLN A 73 -9.32 7.65 2.67
CA GLN A 73 -8.65 6.39 2.37
C GLN A 73 -7.41 6.57 1.53
N THR A 74 -6.28 6.08 2.03
CA THR A 74 -5.09 5.85 1.22
C THR A 74 -5.20 4.51 0.54
N ASN A 75 -4.92 4.45 -0.74
CA ASN A 75 -4.90 3.25 -1.54
C ASN A 75 -3.45 2.96 -1.92
N PHE A 76 -2.97 1.79 -1.53
CA PHE A 76 -1.74 1.22 -2.05
C PHE A 76 -2.10 0.08 -3.00
N ALA A 77 -1.89 0.31 -4.29
CA ALA A 77 -2.20 -0.68 -5.31
C ALA A 77 -0.93 -1.25 -5.93
N TYR A 78 -1.05 -2.48 -6.44
CA TYR A 78 -0.01 -3.11 -7.23
C TYR A 78 -0.58 -3.95 -8.37
N THR A 79 0.22 -4.11 -9.41
CA THR A 79 -0.02 -5.04 -10.51
C THR A 79 1.27 -5.75 -10.85
N LEU A 80 1.29 -7.09 -10.74
CA LEU A 80 2.36 -7.91 -11.28
C LEU A 80 1.96 -8.33 -12.70
N ASP A 81 2.59 -7.74 -13.73
CA ASP A 81 2.31 -8.05 -15.13
C ASP A 81 3.59 -8.16 -15.95
N GLY A 82 3.71 -9.23 -16.72
CA GLY A 82 4.91 -9.55 -17.50
C GLY A 82 6.19 -9.53 -16.67
N GLN A 83 7.09 -8.59 -16.99
CA GLN A 83 8.39 -8.41 -16.33
C GLN A 83 8.40 -7.28 -15.31
N GLY A 84 7.25 -6.65 -15.04
CA GLY A 84 7.13 -5.51 -14.14
C GLY A 84 6.22 -5.78 -12.94
N VAL A 85 6.55 -5.13 -11.83
CA VAL A 85 5.58 -4.81 -10.78
C VAL A 85 5.32 -3.31 -10.83
N TRP A 86 4.06 -2.94 -11.06
CA TRP A 86 3.58 -1.57 -10.90
C TRP A 86 3.06 -1.40 -9.50
N TYR A 87 3.31 -0.24 -8.92
CA TYR A 87 2.77 0.14 -7.63
C TYR A 87 2.35 1.60 -7.65
N ASP A 88 1.28 1.88 -6.95
CA ASP A 88 0.59 3.16 -6.94
C ASP A 88 0.23 3.55 -5.51
N LEU A 89 0.40 4.83 -5.21
CA LEU A 89 -0.15 5.45 -4.02
C LEU A 89 -1.13 6.55 -4.44
N SER A 90 -2.35 6.48 -3.91
CA SER A 90 -3.42 7.44 -4.18
C SER A 90 -4.31 7.63 -2.97
N ASP A 91 -4.88 8.82 -2.79
CA ASP A 91 -5.91 9.06 -1.78
C ASP A 91 -7.30 9.18 -2.40
N VAL A 92 -8.32 8.70 -1.69
CA VAL A 92 -9.75 8.87 -2.04
C VAL A 92 -10.52 9.32 -0.81
N PHE A 93 -11.47 10.24 -1.01
CA PHE A 93 -12.28 10.84 0.06
C PHE A 93 -11.45 11.63 1.11
N GLY A 94 -10.23 12.04 0.75
CA GLY A 94 -9.29 12.78 1.60
C GLY A 94 -8.08 11.95 2.01
N ASP A 95 -7.18 12.57 2.77
CA ASP A 95 -5.87 12.01 3.12
C ASP A 95 -5.93 11.30 4.48
N ALA A 96 -5.87 9.96 4.48
CA ALA A 96 -6.06 9.17 5.71
C ALA A 96 -4.94 9.32 6.75
N PHE A 97 -3.77 9.79 6.29
CA PHE A 97 -2.54 9.95 7.07
C PHE A 97 -1.98 11.37 7.03
N ALA A 98 -2.81 12.39 6.76
CA ALA A 98 -2.33 13.78 6.81
C ALA A 98 -1.57 14.07 8.12
N GLY A 99 -0.34 14.58 8.00
CA GLY A 99 0.60 14.84 9.08
C GLY A 99 1.56 13.68 9.41
N GLU A 100 1.46 12.54 8.72
CA GLU A 100 2.28 11.34 8.93
C GLU A 100 2.90 10.87 7.61
N ALA A 101 4.23 10.75 7.54
CA ALA A 101 4.88 10.40 6.28
C ALA A 101 4.47 9.01 5.77
N LEU A 102 4.29 8.90 4.45
CA LEU A 102 4.08 7.65 3.73
C LEU A 102 5.26 7.39 2.79
N ALA A 103 5.79 6.16 2.84
CA ALA A 103 6.94 5.76 2.04
C ALA A 103 6.67 4.44 1.33
N VAL A 104 6.75 4.42 0.00
CA VAL A 104 6.76 3.18 -0.79
C VAL A 104 8.17 2.92 -1.28
N VAL A 105 8.72 1.77 -0.92
CA VAL A 105 10.08 1.36 -1.28
C VAL A 105 10.05 -0.02 -1.93
N ALA A 106 10.74 -0.13 -3.06
CA ALA A 106 11.01 -1.40 -3.72
C ALA A 106 12.29 -2.04 -3.15
N SER A 107 12.37 -3.37 -3.08
CA SER A 107 13.56 -4.06 -2.56
C SER A 107 14.80 -3.93 -3.44
N LYS A 108 14.64 -3.55 -4.72
CA LYS A 108 15.76 -3.29 -5.62
C LYS A 108 16.12 -1.80 -5.58
N GLU A 109 17.40 -1.51 -5.37
CA GLU A 109 17.90 -0.16 -5.11
C GLU A 109 17.67 0.84 -6.26
N ASP A 110 17.72 0.38 -7.52
CA ASP A 110 17.52 1.25 -8.69
C ASP A 110 16.05 1.58 -8.99
N CYS A 111 15.12 0.97 -8.24
CA CYS A 111 13.70 1.20 -8.44
C CYS A 111 13.24 2.46 -7.72
N PRO A 112 12.43 3.32 -8.38
CA PRO A 112 11.99 4.58 -7.80
C PRO A 112 11.14 4.36 -6.54
N GLY A 113 11.26 5.24 -5.55
CA GLY A 113 10.34 5.26 -4.41
C GLY A 113 9.13 6.17 -4.66
N ILE A 114 8.16 6.11 -3.75
CA ILE A 114 7.12 7.14 -3.56
C ILE A 114 7.28 7.70 -2.16
N CYS A 115 7.32 9.02 -2.02
CA CYS A 115 7.46 9.69 -0.72
C CYS A 115 6.45 10.82 -0.60
N TRP A 116 5.53 10.69 0.36
CA TRP A 116 4.60 11.73 0.76
C TRP A 116 4.93 12.14 2.19
N PRO A 117 5.78 13.17 2.39
CA PRO A 117 6.37 13.47 3.70
C PRO A 117 5.35 13.93 4.74
N GLU A 118 4.22 14.49 4.31
CA GLU A 118 3.13 14.94 5.18
C GLU A 118 1.90 14.00 5.08
N GLY A 119 2.07 12.81 4.49
CA GLY A 119 0.97 11.86 4.27
C GLY A 119 -0.12 12.38 3.34
N VAL A 120 0.23 13.37 2.51
CA VAL A 120 -0.61 14.00 1.51
C VAL A 120 0.10 13.92 0.18
N ASP A 121 -0.67 13.59 -0.86
CA ASP A 121 -0.23 13.60 -2.23
C ASP A 121 0.29 15.00 -2.66
N PRO A 122 1.58 15.15 -3.02
CA PRO A 122 2.17 16.44 -3.39
C PRO A 122 1.56 17.06 -4.65
N ASN A 123 0.96 16.23 -5.53
CA ASN A 123 0.44 16.63 -6.83
C ASN A 123 -1.09 16.54 -6.92
N GLY A 124 -1.75 16.03 -5.88
CA GLY A 124 -3.19 15.80 -5.85
C GLY A 124 -3.67 14.77 -6.88
N ALA A 125 -2.79 13.88 -7.33
CA ALA A 125 -3.07 12.81 -8.28
C ALA A 125 -2.20 11.57 -8.00
N SER A 126 -2.78 10.39 -8.24
CA SER A 126 -2.13 9.07 -8.21
C SER A 126 -0.65 9.11 -8.62
N GLU A 127 0.23 8.62 -7.73
CA GLU A 127 1.64 8.45 -8.05
C GLU A 127 1.94 6.98 -8.33
N THR A 128 2.14 6.65 -9.61
CA THR A 128 2.46 5.29 -10.05
C THR A 128 3.93 5.17 -10.43
N LYS A 129 4.55 4.07 -10.01
CA LYS A 129 5.92 3.69 -10.36
C LYS A 129 5.98 2.23 -10.83
N VAL A 130 7.11 1.85 -11.41
CA VAL A 130 7.40 0.49 -11.89
C VAL A 130 8.75 0.03 -11.39
N CYS A 131 8.83 -1.25 -11.06
CA CYS A 131 10.07 -1.98 -10.81
C CYS A 131 10.02 -3.32 -11.54
N GLU A 132 11.13 -4.06 -11.54
CA GLU A 132 11.17 -5.42 -12.08
C GLU A 132 10.28 -6.38 -11.27
N ALA A 133 9.66 -7.35 -11.94
CA ALA A 133 8.74 -8.35 -11.36
C ALA A 133 9.31 -9.16 -10.17
N SER A 134 10.64 -9.18 -10.02
CA SER A 134 11.32 -9.85 -8.91
C SER A 134 11.54 -8.97 -7.68
N SER A 135 11.08 -7.71 -7.70
CA SER A 135 11.19 -6.80 -6.56
C SER A 135 9.98 -6.86 -5.65
N ASP A 136 10.23 -7.03 -4.36
CA ASP A 136 9.23 -6.78 -3.33
C ASP A 136 8.89 -5.28 -3.31
N VAL A 137 7.67 -4.93 -2.91
CA VAL A 137 7.23 -3.54 -2.76
C VAL A 137 6.61 -3.36 -1.38
N THR A 138 7.09 -2.36 -0.65
CA THR A 138 6.69 -2.10 0.74
C THR A 138 6.13 -0.71 0.91
N LEU A 139 4.88 -0.59 1.35
CA LEU A 139 4.36 0.67 1.91
C LEU A 139 4.64 0.68 3.41
N THR A 140 5.28 1.75 3.89
CA THR A 140 5.37 2.10 5.31
C THR A 140 4.46 3.28 5.58
N VAL A 141 3.47 3.10 6.46
CA VAL A 141 2.64 4.19 6.97
C VAL A 141 3.21 4.72 8.27
N CYS A 142 3.00 6.02 8.55
CA CYS A 142 3.58 6.71 9.71
C CYS A 142 5.10 6.54 9.77
N ALA A 143 5.76 6.69 8.62
CA ALA A 143 7.20 6.63 8.51
C ALA A 143 7.82 7.82 9.26
N GLY A 144 9.01 7.63 9.86
CA GLY A 144 9.73 8.74 10.48
C GLY A 144 10.23 9.77 9.46
N SER A 145 10.44 9.32 8.22
CA SER A 145 10.77 10.13 7.05
C SER A 145 10.57 9.28 5.79
N CYS A 146 10.65 9.95 4.65
CA CYS A 146 11.11 9.36 3.41
C CYS A 146 12.23 10.24 2.83
#